data_AF-K1SZZ6-F1
#
_entry.id   AF-K1SZZ6-F1
#
_cell.length_a   1.000
_cell.length_b   1.000
_cell.length_c   1.000
_cell.angle_alpha   90.00
_cell.angle_beta   90.00
_cell.angle_gamma   90.00
#
_symmetry.space_group_name_H-M   'P 1'
#
loop_
_entity.id
_entity.type
_entity.pdbx_description
1 polymer ?
#
loop_
_entity_poly.entity_id
_entity_poly.type
_entity_poly.pdbx_seq_one_letter_code
_entity_poly.pdbx_strand_id
1 'polypeptide(L)'
;RQKLLLHISLVALINKDYTNAASSARQARDLNPEDGAPYFVLGQCYAASASACGGFAGQATFWAAYDAMAKAIELLPGDSEYVEPAKASLANYRANFPNTEECFFNELQSGARYTVTCGTAAGVVTTVRPR
;
A
#
# COMPACT_ATOMS: atom_id res chain seq x y z
N ARG A 1 -11.61 4.62 20.03
CA ARG A 1 -10.67 5.52 19.31
C ARG A 1 -10.23 4.93 17.98
N GLN A 2 -9.68 3.71 17.93
CA GLN A 2 -9.25 3.06 16.68
C GLN A 2 -10.37 2.92 15.64
N LYS A 3 -11.53 2.34 15.99
CA LYS A 3 -12.68 2.20 15.06
C LYS A 3 -13.14 3.51 14.43
N LEU A 4 -13.08 4.61 15.19
CA LEU A 4 -13.42 5.95 14.68
C LEU A 4 -12.41 6.40 13.62
N LEU A 5 -11.11 6.23 13.88
CA LEU A 5 -10.06 6.55 12.91
C LEU A 5 -10.17 5.71 11.64
N LEU A 6 -10.49 4.42 11.76
CA LEU A 6 -10.76 3.56 10.61
C LEU A 6 -11.95 4.08 9.81
N HIS A 7 -13.06 4.44 10.47
CA HIS A 7 -14.22 4.99 9.78
C HIS A 7 -13.92 6.30 9.05
N ILE A 8 -13.18 7.23 9.69
CA ILE A 8 -12.70 8.46 9.05
C ILE A 8 -11.85 8.14 7.83
N SER A 9 -10.95 7.16 7.94
CA SER A 9 -10.07 6.77 6.84
C SER A 9 -10.84 6.21 5.63
N LEU A 10 -11.89 5.43 5.87
CA LEU A 10 -12.76 4.88 4.83
C LEU A 10 -13.57 5.98 4.13
N VAL A 11 -14.15 6.91 4.90
CA VAL A 11 -14.87 8.07 4.33
C VAL A 11 -13.93 8.95 3.50
N ALA A 12 -12.73 9.23 4.00
CA ALA A 12 -11.73 9.98 3.25
C ALA A 12 -11.31 9.26 1.96
N LEU A 13 -11.15 7.93 2.01
CA LEU A 13 -10.82 7.12 0.84
C LEU A 13 -11.90 7.18 -0.24
N ILE A 14 -13.18 7.07 0.15
CA ILE A 14 -14.32 7.20 -0.78
C ILE A 14 -14.34 8.58 -1.45
N ASN A 15 -14.00 9.62 -0.70
CA ASN A 15 -13.88 10.99 -1.20
C ASN A 15 -12.58 11.24 -1.98
N LYS A 16 -11.73 10.22 -2.19
CA LYS A 16 -10.42 10.31 -2.84
C LYS A 16 -9.44 11.27 -2.15
N ASP A 17 -9.65 11.54 -0.88
CA ASP A 17 -8.71 12.27 -0.02
C ASP A 17 -7.69 11.29 0.57
N TYR A 18 -6.77 10.84 -0.30
CA TYR A 18 -5.80 9.80 0.05
C TYR A 18 -4.82 10.23 1.15
N THR A 19 -4.54 11.53 1.27
CA THR A 19 -3.65 12.07 2.31
C THR A 19 -4.27 11.88 3.69
N ASN A 20 -5.53 12.30 3.86
CA ASN A 20 -6.24 12.14 5.12
C ASN A 20 -6.56 10.66 5.39
N ALA A 21 -6.97 9.91 4.36
CA ALA A 21 -7.20 8.48 4.48
C ALA A 21 -5.96 7.74 4.99
N ALA A 22 -4.79 7.97 4.39
CA ALA A 22 -3.54 7.35 4.82
C ALA A 22 -3.13 7.79 6.23
N SER A 23 -3.30 9.08 6.58
CA SER A 23 -3.00 9.58 7.93
C SER A 23 -3.84 8.88 9.00
N SER A 24 -5.16 8.84 8.82
CA SER A 24 -6.08 8.20 9.76
C SER A 24 -5.89 6.69 9.82
N ALA A 25 -5.64 6.03 8.68
CA ALA A 25 -5.37 4.59 8.64
C ALA A 25 -4.06 4.23 9.35
N ARG A 26 -2.98 5.04 9.21
CA ARG A 26 -1.75 4.84 9.99
C ARG A 26 -2.01 4.95 11.49
N GLN A 27 -2.76 5.97 11.93
CA GLN A 27 -3.12 6.10 13.35
C GLN A 27 -4.00 4.94 13.84
N ALA A 28 -4.93 4.46 13.02
CA ALA A 28 -5.75 3.29 13.36
C ALA A 28 -4.91 2.02 13.49
N ARG A 29 -3.99 1.79 12.55
CA ARG A 29 -3.00 0.71 12.58
C ARG A 29 -2.11 0.79 13.82
N ASP A 30 -1.59 1.97 14.15
CA ASP A 30 -0.68 2.13 15.30
C ASP A 30 -1.39 1.83 16.64
N LEU A 31 -2.72 2.01 16.69
CA LEU A 31 -3.54 1.61 17.84
C LEU A 31 -3.91 0.12 17.86
N ASN A 32 -4.04 -0.52 16.70
CA ASN A 32 -4.28 -1.96 16.59
C ASN A 32 -3.59 -2.54 15.34
N PRO A 33 -2.33 -2.99 15.46
CA PRO A 33 -1.57 -3.53 14.33
C PRO A 33 -2.09 -4.87 13.82
N GLU A 34 -2.94 -5.57 14.59
CA GLU A 34 -3.53 -6.86 14.22
C GLU A 34 -4.86 -6.70 13.45
N ASP A 35 -5.34 -5.46 13.26
CA ASP A 35 -6.48 -5.19 12.39
C ASP A 35 -6.02 -5.06 10.94
N GLY A 36 -6.53 -5.92 10.05
CA GLY A 36 -6.21 -5.89 8.63
C GLY A 36 -6.86 -4.72 7.85
N ALA A 37 -7.94 -4.13 8.35
CA ALA A 37 -8.69 -3.10 7.62
C ALA A 37 -7.89 -1.79 7.40
N PRO A 38 -7.12 -1.26 8.38
CA PRO A 38 -6.19 -0.17 8.14
C PRO A 38 -5.18 -0.44 7.01
N TYR A 39 -4.66 -1.67 6.90
CA TYR A 39 -3.71 -2.03 5.85
C TYR A 39 -4.36 -2.04 4.46
N PHE A 40 -5.62 -2.49 4.37
CA PHE A 40 -6.41 -2.41 3.15
C PHE A 40 -6.56 -0.97 2.66
N VAL A 41 -6.90 -0.04 3.56
CA VAL A 41 -7.00 1.39 3.23
C VAL A 41 -5.64 1.96 2.80
N LEU A 42 -4.56 1.62 3.52
CA LEU A 42 -3.20 2.07 3.17
C LEU A 42 -2.77 1.57 1.79
N GLY A 43 -3.02 0.30 1.46
CA GLY A 43 -2.71 -0.27 0.15
C GLY A 43 -3.38 0.51 -0.98
N GLN A 44 -4.66 0.86 -0.82
CA GLN A 44 -5.37 1.67 -1.82
C GLN A 44 -4.81 3.08 -1.92
N CYS A 45 -4.49 3.73 -0.79
CA CYS A 45 -3.89 5.07 -0.78
C CYS A 45 -2.52 5.08 -1.46
N TYR A 46 -1.68 4.09 -1.19
CA TYR A 46 -0.35 3.96 -1.78
C TYR A 46 -0.45 3.81 -3.30
N ALA A 47 -1.27 2.87 -3.77
CA ALA A 47 -1.51 2.67 -5.20
C ALA A 47 -2.11 3.90 -5.88
N ALA A 48 -3.08 4.57 -5.26
CA ALA A 48 -3.65 5.80 -5.81
C ALA A 48 -2.57 6.88 -5.97
N SER A 49 -1.71 7.04 -4.97
CA SER A 49 -0.61 8.01 -5.05
C SER A 49 0.52 7.62 -6.00
N ALA A 50 0.67 6.33 -6.33
CA ALA A 50 1.66 5.86 -7.31
C ALA A 50 1.43 6.49 -8.69
N SER A 51 0.17 6.75 -9.08
CA SER A 51 -0.14 7.39 -10.36
C SER A 51 0.28 8.86 -10.45
N ALA A 52 0.40 9.55 -9.31
CA ALA A 52 0.94 10.90 -9.23
C ALA A 52 2.48 10.92 -9.25
N CYS A 53 3.10 9.76 -9.07
CA CYS A 53 4.54 9.57 -9.06
C CYS A 53 5.02 9.12 -10.43
N GLY A 54 5.80 9.96 -11.12
CA GLY A 54 6.36 9.61 -12.42
C GLY A 54 7.48 8.56 -12.34
N GLY A 55 7.61 7.76 -13.40
CA GLY A 55 8.74 6.86 -13.61
C GLY A 55 8.90 5.77 -12.54
N PHE A 56 10.15 5.43 -12.23
CA PHE A 56 10.50 4.35 -11.30
C PHE A 56 9.90 4.56 -9.90
N ALA A 57 9.81 5.79 -9.41
CA ALA A 57 9.26 6.08 -8.08
C ALA A 57 7.78 5.66 -7.96
N GLY A 58 6.99 5.83 -9.03
CA GLY A 58 5.61 5.35 -9.08
C GLY A 58 5.52 3.84 -9.10
N GLN A 59 6.32 3.18 -9.94
CA GLN A 59 6.39 1.71 -9.99
C GLN A 59 6.83 1.12 -8.64
N ALA A 60 7.86 1.67 -8.01
CA ALA A 60 8.34 1.24 -6.70
C ALA A 60 7.32 1.49 -5.57
N THR A 61 6.41 2.47 -5.73
CA THR A 61 5.30 2.69 -4.79
C THR A 61 4.32 1.52 -4.79
N PHE A 62 4.16 0.81 -5.91
CA PHE A 62 3.33 -0.39 -5.96
C PHE A 62 3.88 -1.54 -5.10
N TRP A 63 5.19 -1.60 -4.82
CA TRP A 63 5.72 -2.57 -3.84
C TRP A 63 5.16 -2.34 -2.45
N ALA A 64 5.12 -1.08 -1.98
CA ALA A 64 4.53 -0.75 -0.69
C ALA A 64 3.01 -0.98 -0.69
N ALA A 65 2.31 -0.65 -1.79
CA ALA A 65 0.89 -0.92 -1.92
C ALA A 65 0.57 -2.43 -1.85
N TYR A 66 1.39 -3.25 -2.52
CA TYR A 66 1.29 -4.70 -2.50
C TYR A 66 1.54 -5.26 -1.09
N ASP A 67 2.58 -4.80 -0.40
CA ASP A 67 2.91 -5.27 0.94
C ASP A 67 1.79 -4.95 1.95
N ALA A 68 1.18 -3.77 1.83
CA ALA A 68 0.03 -3.39 2.63
C ALA A 68 -1.18 -4.29 2.36
N MET A 69 -1.49 -4.59 1.08
CA MET A 69 -2.59 -5.50 0.73
C MET A 69 -2.34 -6.93 1.19
N ALA A 70 -1.09 -7.41 1.09
CA ALA A 70 -0.71 -8.74 1.55
C ALA A 70 -0.90 -8.85 3.07
N LYS A 71 -0.46 -7.83 3.82
CA LYS A 71 -0.67 -7.77 5.27
C LYS A 71 -2.15 -7.63 5.64
N ALA A 72 -2.94 -6.92 4.84
CA ALA A 72 -4.38 -6.84 5.03
C ALA A 72 -5.02 -8.23 4.94
N ILE A 73 -4.75 -8.99 3.88
CA ILE A 73 -5.30 -10.35 3.70
C ILE A 73 -4.87 -11.29 4.82
N GLU A 74 -3.64 -11.18 5.30
CA GLU A 74 -3.12 -11.98 6.41
C GLU A 74 -3.92 -11.79 7.70
N LEU A 75 -4.35 -10.56 7.98
CA LEU A 75 -4.98 -10.17 9.25
C LEU A 75 -6.51 -10.09 9.19
N LEU A 76 -7.09 -9.92 8.00
CA LEU A 76 -8.53 -9.83 7.84
C LEU A 76 -9.20 -11.18 8.17
N PRO A 77 -10.37 -11.17 8.83
CA PRO A 77 -11.23 -12.34 8.92
C PRO A 77 -11.53 -12.89 7.52
N GLY A 78 -11.55 -14.21 7.36
CA GLY A 78 -11.74 -14.85 6.05
C GLY A 78 -13.07 -14.54 5.38
N ASP A 79 -14.09 -14.13 6.16
CA ASP A 79 -15.41 -13.70 5.71
C ASP A 79 -15.54 -12.18 5.50
N SER A 80 -14.45 -11.42 5.69
CA SER A 80 -14.45 -9.97 5.48
C SER A 80 -14.69 -9.63 4.01
N GLU A 81 -15.58 -8.65 3.78
CA GLU A 81 -15.86 -8.08 2.46
C GLU A 81 -14.63 -7.49 1.76
N TYR A 82 -13.54 -7.22 2.48
CA TYR A 82 -12.32 -6.64 1.94
C TYR A 82 -11.33 -7.68 1.38
N VAL A 83 -11.51 -8.97 1.68
CA VAL A 83 -10.54 -10.03 1.29
C VAL A 83 -10.44 -10.15 -0.24
N GLU A 84 -11.58 -10.30 -0.93
CA GLU A 84 -11.58 -10.46 -2.39
C GLU A 84 -11.10 -9.19 -3.12
N PRO A 85 -11.54 -7.97 -2.75
CA PRO A 85 -10.95 -6.73 -3.26
C PRO A 85 -9.44 -6.61 -3.03
N ALA A 86 -8.94 -7.05 -1.88
CA ALA A 86 -7.51 -7.01 -1.57
C ALA A 86 -6.71 -7.97 -2.45
N LYS A 87 -7.22 -9.21 -2.67
CA LYS A 87 -6.58 -10.19 -3.57
C LYS A 87 -6.53 -9.68 -5.01
N ALA A 88 -7.63 -9.10 -5.50
CA ALA A 88 -7.67 -8.49 -6.82
C ALA A 88 -6.65 -7.33 -6.94
N SER A 89 -6.52 -6.54 -5.88
CA SER A 89 -5.53 -5.45 -5.81
C SER A 89 -4.09 -5.96 -5.86
N LEU A 90 -3.76 -7.08 -5.20
CA LEU A 90 -2.41 -7.67 -5.27
C LEU A 90 -1.98 -7.99 -6.71
N ALA A 91 -2.86 -8.64 -7.48
CA ALA A 91 -2.56 -8.98 -8.87
C ALA A 91 -2.36 -7.73 -9.72
N ASN A 92 -3.22 -6.72 -9.54
CA ASN A 92 -3.11 -5.44 -10.23
C ASN A 92 -1.78 -4.72 -9.88
N TYR A 93 -1.45 -4.60 -8.60
CA TYR A 93 -0.25 -3.88 -8.17
C TYR A 93 1.01 -4.58 -8.63
N ARG A 94 1.04 -5.92 -8.61
CA ARG A 94 2.17 -6.71 -9.13
C ARG A 94 2.43 -6.43 -10.61
N ALA A 95 1.39 -6.26 -11.42
CA ALA A 95 1.54 -5.96 -12.85
C ALA A 95 2.24 -4.61 -13.11
N ASN A 96 2.23 -3.71 -12.13
CA ASN A 96 2.84 -2.38 -12.20
C ASN A 96 4.24 -2.30 -11.56
N PHE A 97 4.78 -3.43 -11.09
CA PHE A 97 6.14 -3.43 -10.54
C PHE A 97 7.18 -3.10 -11.63
N PRO A 98 8.32 -2.49 -11.24
CA PRO A 98 9.45 -2.36 -12.14
C PRO A 98 9.89 -3.74 -12.61
N ASN A 99 10.39 -3.83 -13.84
CA ASN A 99 11.04 -5.04 -14.34
C ASN A 99 12.50 -5.12 -13.86
N THR A 100 13.17 -6.23 -14.20
CA THR A 100 14.56 -6.48 -13.82
C THR A 100 15.53 -5.41 -14.32
N GLU A 101 15.36 -4.94 -15.55
CA GLU A 101 16.19 -3.90 -16.16
C GLU A 101 15.97 -2.54 -15.47
N GLU A 102 14.71 -2.16 -15.20
CA GLU A 102 14.38 -0.95 -14.43
C GLU A 102 14.98 -0.99 -13.02
N CYS A 103 14.92 -2.14 -12.34
CA CYS A 103 15.58 -2.30 -11.04
C CYS A 103 17.11 -2.17 -11.16
N PHE A 104 17.70 -2.79 -12.18
CA PHE A 104 19.15 -2.74 -12.41
C PHE A 104 19.65 -1.32 -12.69
N PHE A 105 18.96 -0.55 -13.53
CA PHE A 105 19.31 0.86 -13.80
C PHE A 105 19.22 1.76 -12.57
N ASN A 106 18.40 1.39 -11.58
CA ASN A 106 18.30 2.08 -10.30
C ASN A 106 19.21 1.46 -9.22
N GLU A 107 20.14 0.58 -9.61
CA GLU A 107 21.09 -0.10 -8.73
C GLU A 107 20.43 -0.93 -7.62
N LEU A 108 19.22 -1.41 -7.87
CA LEU A 108 18.45 -2.21 -6.92
C LEU A 108 18.53 -3.71 -7.24
N GLN A 109 18.93 -4.47 -6.22
CA GLN A 109 18.94 -5.92 -6.27
C GLN A 109 17.62 -6.50 -5.74
N SER A 110 17.11 -7.55 -6.39
CA SER A 110 15.94 -8.28 -5.89
C SER A 110 16.16 -8.74 -4.45
N GLY A 111 15.16 -8.53 -3.59
CA GLY A 111 15.25 -8.83 -2.16
C GLY A 111 15.88 -7.72 -1.30
N ALA A 112 16.47 -6.68 -1.89
CA ALA A 112 16.97 -5.54 -1.13
C ALA A 112 15.83 -4.74 -0.47
N ARG A 113 16.15 -4.06 0.64
CA ARG A 113 15.22 -3.11 1.26
C ARG A 113 15.20 -1.81 0.46
N TYR A 114 14.02 -1.27 0.23
CA TYR A 114 13.83 0.00 -0.46
C TYR A 114 12.89 0.89 0.35
N THR A 115 13.26 2.17 0.52
CA THR A 115 12.38 3.15 1.15
C THR A 115 11.66 3.92 0.06
N VAL A 116 10.34 3.80 0.01
CA VAL A 116 9.54 4.54 -0.95
C VAL A 116 9.65 6.03 -0.66
N THR A 117 9.86 6.82 -1.69
CA THR A 117 10.09 8.28 -1.59
C THR A 117 8.93 9.11 -2.07
N CYS A 118 7.86 8.48 -2.56
CA CYS A 118 6.79 9.17 -3.26
C CYS A 118 5.39 8.95 -2.66
N GLY A 119 4.55 9.98 -2.84
CA GLY A 119 3.13 9.92 -2.52
C GLY A 119 2.85 9.65 -1.05
N THR A 120 1.72 9.02 -0.79
CA THR A 120 1.32 8.63 0.57
C THR A 120 2.15 7.46 1.10
N ALA A 121 2.92 6.79 0.26
CA ALA A 121 3.84 5.74 0.67
C ALA A 121 5.23 6.27 1.06
N ALA A 122 5.49 7.57 0.97
CA ALA A 122 6.79 8.14 1.34
C ALA A 122 7.20 7.75 2.77
N GLY A 123 8.43 7.24 2.92
CA GLY A 123 8.99 6.71 4.17
C GLY A 123 8.64 5.25 4.48
N VAL A 124 7.78 4.59 3.68
CA VAL A 124 7.47 3.17 3.85
C VAL A 124 8.62 2.32 3.32
N VAL A 125 9.12 1.41 4.16
CA VAL A 125 10.18 0.47 3.76
C VAL A 125 9.57 -0.82 3.24
N THR A 126 9.87 -1.15 1.99
CA THR A 126 9.40 -2.34 1.27
C THR A 126 10.61 -3.17 0.79
N THR A 127 10.35 -4.19 -0.02
CA THR A 127 11.37 -5.07 -0.59
C THR A 127 11.31 -5.03 -2.11
N VAL A 128 12.46 -4.89 -2.74
CA VAL A 128 12.62 -4.86 -4.21
C VAL A 128 12.17 -6.20 -4.78
N ARG A 129 11.18 -6.15 -5.69
CA ARG A 129 10.63 -7.33 -6.37
C ARG A 129 10.34 -7.01 -7.84
N PRO A 130 11.17 -7.46 -8.78
CA PRO A 130 10.84 -7.35 -10.19
C PRO A 130 9.52 -8.07 -10.53
N ARG A 131 8.77 -7.57 -11.52
CA ARG A 131 7.51 -8.20 -11.95
C ARG A 131 7.71 -9.61 -12.52
#